data_AF-A0A1M2VCC0-F1
#
_entry.id   AF-A0A1M2VCC0-F1
#
_cell.length_a   1.000
_cell.length_b   1.000
_cell.length_c   1.000
_cell.angle_alpha   90.00
_cell.angle_beta   90.00
_cell.angle_gamma   90.00
#
_symmetry.space_group_name_H-M   'P 1'
#
loop_
_entity.id
_entity.type
_entity.pdbx_description
1 polymer ?
#
loop_
_entity_poly.entity_id
_entity_poly.type
_entity_poly.pdbx_seq_one_letter_code
_entity_poly.pdbx_strand_id
1 'polypeptide(L)'
;MFKDCLARRILAEPDINAPSQPDTQDESDALDDFSEYLAHEIWSALPQALREATYEDRESVPEADDVDLDNIPTAFADTLTSCGISYDEEDAIAFLRRTLKDYVTEACAPRPVWSSTRTKECEICSREVPLTYHHLIPREVHTKVLKRKWHSETMLNSVAWLCRYASAPKCSMAERHLILCIHRPCHTAVHHVATNEVLAKEFYTIELLLAREDIQKWRRYAAKQRFGVRRG
;
A
#
# COMPACT_ATOMS: atom_id res chain seq x y z
N MET A 1 -1.92 -3.01 10.71
CA MET A 1 -1.05 -4.19 10.51
C MET A 1 -1.11 -5.14 11.69
N PHE A 2 -0.64 -4.77 12.88
CA PHE A 2 -0.68 -5.68 14.03
C PHE A 2 -2.12 -6.10 14.42
N LYS A 3 -3.07 -5.15 14.47
CA LYS A 3 -4.49 -5.47 14.69
C LYS A 3 -5.08 -6.41 13.64
N ASP A 4 -4.64 -6.29 12.38
CA ASP A 4 -5.10 -7.15 11.28
C ASP A 4 -4.55 -8.57 11.39
N CYS A 5 -3.36 -8.74 11.99
CA CYS A 5 -2.81 -10.05 12.33
C CYS A 5 -3.60 -10.69 13.49
N LEU A 6 -3.97 -9.91 14.51
CA LEU A 6 -4.84 -10.37 15.60
C LEU A 6 -6.20 -10.83 15.07
N ALA A 7 -6.90 -9.98 14.30
CA ALA A 7 -8.21 -10.28 13.71
C ALA A 7 -8.19 -11.59 12.90
N ARG A 8 -7.19 -11.78 12.04
CA ARG A 8 -7.05 -13.01 11.24
C ARG A 8 -6.81 -14.25 12.08
N ARG A 9 -6.06 -14.14 13.19
CA ARG A 9 -5.84 -15.27 14.09
C ARG A 9 -7.07 -15.61 14.91
N ILE A 10 -7.80 -14.61 15.40
CA ILE A 10 -9.07 -14.80 16.10
C ILE A 10 -10.06 -15.57 15.20
N LEU A 11 -10.16 -15.19 13.93
CA LEU A 11 -11.00 -15.88 12.94
C LEU A 11 -10.56 -17.32 12.62
N ALA A 12 -9.27 -17.62 12.76
CA ALA A 12 -8.69 -18.91 12.45
C ALA A 12 -8.76 -19.91 13.62
N GLU A 13 -9.12 -19.47 14.83
CA GLU A 13 -9.28 -20.37 15.98
C GLU A 13 -10.57 -21.21 15.84
N PRO A 14 -10.47 -22.55 15.96
CA PRO A 14 -11.54 -23.48 15.58
C PRO A 14 -12.75 -23.44 16.52
N ASP A 15 -12.60 -22.97 17.76
CA ASP A 15 -13.69 -22.94 18.76
C ASP A 15 -14.63 -21.72 18.62
N ILE A 16 -14.28 -20.73 17.80
CA ILE A 16 -15.10 -19.53 17.57
C ILE A 16 -15.94 -19.64 16.29
N ASN A 17 -15.68 -20.63 15.41
CA ASN A 17 -16.39 -20.74 14.13
C ASN A 17 -16.79 -22.18 13.74
N ALA A 18 -18.04 -22.55 14.04
CA ALA A 18 -18.86 -23.26 13.05
C ALA A 18 -19.31 -22.23 11.99
N PRO A 19 -19.33 -22.58 10.70
CA PRO A 19 -19.13 -21.62 9.62
C PRO A 19 -20.35 -20.72 9.42
N SER A 20 -20.14 -19.42 9.55
CA SER A 20 -20.84 -18.41 8.77
C SER A 20 -19.76 -17.45 8.30
N GLN A 21 -19.66 -17.23 6.99
CA GLN A 21 -18.88 -16.09 6.51
C GLN A 21 -19.42 -14.82 7.19
N PRO A 22 -18.62 -13.77 7.41
CA PRO A 22 -19.14 -12.50 7.88
C PRO A 22 -20.01 -11.90 6.77
N ASP A 23 -21.28 -12.31 6.73
CA ASP A 23 -22.27 -11.87 5.74
C ASP A 23 -22.95 -10.56 6.18
N THR A 24 -22.56 -10.01 7.34
CA THR A 24 -23.03 -8.71 7.83
C THR A 24 -21.88 -7.77 8.17
N GLN A 25 -21.99 -6.52 7.72
CA GLN A 25 -21.04 -5.43 8.01
C GLN A 25 -20.85 -5.24 9.54
N ASP A 26 -21.91 -5.47 10.32
CA ASP A 26 -21.91 -5.30 11.77
C ASP A 26 -20.95 -6.30 12.49
N GLU A 27 -20.81 -7.53 11.98
CA GLU A 27 -19.88 -8.52 12.53
C GLU A 27 -18.41 -8.20 12.20
N SER A 28 -18.16 -7.67 11.00
CA SER A 28 -16.80 -7.23 10.64
C SER A 28 -16.36 -6.01 11.44
N ASP A 29 -17.28 -5.08 11.69
CA ASP A 29 -17.01 -3.87 12.48
C ASP A 29 -16.76 -4.24 13.95
N ALA A 30 -17.53 -5.18 14.50
CA ALA A 30 -17.32 -5.70 15.87
C ALA A 30 -15.96 -6.41 16.04
N LEU A 31 -15.52 -7.18 15.05
CA LEU A 31 -14.20 -7.84 15.08
C LEU A 31 -13.06 -6.81 14.97
N ASP A 32 -13.24 -5.76 14.17
CA ASP A 32 -12.24 -4.69 14.03
C ASP A 32 -12.08 -3.93 15.35
N ASP A 33 -13.19 -3.52 15.98
CA ASP A 33 -13.21 -2.87 17.29
C ASP A 33 -12.55 -3.74 18.38
N PHE A 34 -12.88 -5.04 18.40
CA PHE A 34 -12.30 -6.00 19.36
C PHE A 34 -10.79 -6.17 19.16
N SER A 35 -10.35 -6.32 17.91
CA SER A 35 -8.93 -6.49 17.57
C SER A 35 -8.14 -5.22 17.84
N GLU A 36 -8.74 -4.05 17.65
CA GLU A 36 -8.15 -2.75 17.97
C GLU A 36 -7.97 -2.54 19.48
N TYR A 37 -8.98 -2.92 20.28
CA TYR A 37 -8.87 -2.92 21.74
C TYR A 37 -7.71 -3.82 22.21
N LEU A 38 -7.69 -5.09 21.78
CA LEU A 38 -6.63 -6.03 22.14
C LEU A 38 -5.24 -5.54 21.71
N ALA A 39 -5.15 -4.96 20.51
CA ALA A 39 -3.91 -4.36 20.03
C ALA A 39 -3.46 -3.23 20.97
N HIS A 40 -4.35 -2.32 21.36
CA HIS A 40 -4.01 -1.21 22.24
C HIS A 40 -3.49 -1.68 23.61
N GLU A 41 -4.12 -2.70 24.19
CA GLU A 41 -3.72 -3.26 25.48
C GLU A 41 -2.29 -3.82 25.44
N ILE A 42 -1.95 -4.61 24.42
CA ILE A 42 -0.65 -5.29 24.36
C ILE A 42 0.45 -4.45 23.71
N TRP A 43 0.12 -3.55 22.78
CA TRP A 43 1.12 -2.88 21.93
C TRP A 43 2.14 -2.10 22.75
N SER A 44 1.68 -1.40 23.80
CA SER A 44 2.58 -0.61 24.67
C SER A 44 3.59 -1.46 25.44
N ALA A 45 3.26 -2.73 25.72
CA ALA A 45 4.12 -3.67 26.42
C ALA A 45 5.17 -4.32 25.50
N LEU A 46 5.02 -4.22 24.17
CA LEU A 46 5.96 -4.81 23.23
C LEU A 46 7.27 -4.00 23.13
N PRO A 47 8.42 -4.68 22.91
CA PRO A 47 9.70 -4.03 22.68
C PRO A 47 9.63 -2.98 21.56
N GLN A 48 10.36 -1.88 21.72
CA GLN A 48 10.39 -0.79 20.74
C GLN A 48 10.82 -1.28 19.34
N ALA A 49 11.77 -2.22 19.27
CA ALA A 49 12.23 -2.81 18.02
C ALA A 49 11.11 -3.51 17.22
N LEU A 50 10.11 -4.09 17.90
CA LEU A 50 8.93 -4.67 17.23
C LEU A 50 7.95 -3.58 16.79
N ARG A 51 7.74 -2.56 17.61
CA ARG A 51 6.79 -1.49 17.29
C ARG A 51 7.22 -0.62 16.11
N GLU A 52 8.52 -0.48 15.92
CA GLU A 52 9.15 0.27 14.83
C GLU A 52 9.61 -0.64 13.69
N ALA A 53 9.23 -1.93 13.69
CA ALA A 53 9.68 -2.90 12.71
C ALA A 53 9.33 -2.44 11.28
N THR A 54 10.36 -2.28 10.45
CA THR A 54 10.24 -2.00 9.03
C THR A 54 11.05 -3.01 8.22
N TYR A 55 10.80 -3.08 6.90
CA TYR A 55 11.62 -3.86 5.97
C TYR A 55 13.12 -3.53 6.07
N GLU A 56 13.48 -2.26 6.32
CA GLU A 56 14.88 -1.80 6.37
C GLU A 56 15.57 -2.23 7.67
N ASP A 57 14.80 -2.38 8.75
CA ASP A 57 15.31 -2.68 10.08
C ASP A 57 15.19 -4.17 10.45
N ARG A 58 14.83 -5.05 9.50
CA ARG A 58 14.56 -6.48 9.74
C ARG A 58 15.67 -7.21 10.50
N GLU A 59 16.94 -6.86 10.27
CA GLU A 59 18.09 -7.46 10.96
C GLU A 59 18.17 -7.08 12.45
N SER A 60 17.57 -5.96 12.84
CA SER A 60 17.52 -5.46 14.22
C SER A 60 16.24 -5.87 14.97
N VAL A 61 15.23 -6.37 14.25
CA VAL A 61 13.97 -6.84 14.84
C VAL A 61 14.18 -8.25 15.42
N PRO A 62 13.97 -8.46 16.74
CA PRO A 62 14.10 -9.77 17.36
C PRO A 62 13.10 -10.77 16.77
N GLU A 63 13.46 -12.05 16.73
CA GLU A 63 12.49 -13.08 16.38
C GLU A 63 11.41 -13.16 17.47
N ALA A 64 10.18 -13.48 17.09
CA ALA A 64 9.06 -13.54 18.03
C ALA A 64 9.27 -14.56 19.17
N ASP A 65 10.15 -15.56 18.97
CA ASP A 65 10.51 -16.55 19.99
C ASP A 65 11.51 -16.00 21.03
N ASP A 66 12.28 -14.97 20.67
CA ASP A 66 13.27 -14.32 21.55
C ASP A 66 12.69 -13.13 22.34
N VAL A 67 11.42 -12.80 22.09
CA VAL A 67 10.74 -11.72 22.78
C VAL A 67 10.29 -12.21 24.16
N ASP A 68 10.78 -11.53 25.18
CA ASP A 68 10.30 -11.71 26.55
C ASP A 68 8.84 -11.22 26.63
N LEU A 69 7.94 -12.18 26.85
CA LEU A 69 6.50 -11.98 26.98
C LEU A 69 6.03 -12.32 28.40
N ASP A 70 6.95 -12.38 29.37
CA ASP A 70 6.64 -12.81 30.74
C ASP A 70 5.85 -11.74 31.51
N ASN A 71 5.68 -10.53 30.95
CA ASN A 71 4.92 -9.42 31.52
C ASN A 71 3.82 -8.92 30.58
N ILE A 72 3.01 -9.82 30.02
CA ILE A 72 1.81 -9.38 29.29
C ILE A 72 0.80 -8.76 30.27
N PRO A 73 0.08 -7.69 29.87
CA PRO A 73 -0.99 -7.13 30.69
C PRO A 73 -2.06 -8.18 30.99
N THR A 74 -2.43 -8.33 32.26
CA THR A 74 -3.45 -9.32 32.68
C THR A 74 -4.78 -9.08 31.97
N ALA A 75 -5.14 -7.82 31.72
CA ALA A 75 -6.33 -7.45 30.95
C ALA A 75 -6.38 -8.10 29.55
N PHE A 76 -5.24 -8.29 28.89
CA PHE A 76 -5.16 -8.96 27.60
C PHE A 76 -5.44 -10.46 27.74
N ALA A 77 -4.75 -11.14 28.67
CA ALA A 77 -4.94 -12.58 28.91
C ALA A 77 -6.36 -12.92 29.41
N ASP A 78 -6.90 -12.09 30.31
CA ASP A 78 -8.26 -12.23 30.86
C ASP A 78 -9.31 -12.05 29.75
N THR A 79 -9.10 -11.08 28.85
CA THR A 79 -10.02 -10.86 27.72
C THR A 79 -10.00 -12.04 26.76
N LEU A 80 -8.83 -12.57 26.40
CA LEU A 80 -8.71 -13.75 25.53
C LEU A 80 -9.35 -14.99 26.16
N THR A 81 -9.16 -15.18 27.46
CA THR A 81 -9.75 -16.29 28.22
C THR A 81 -11.27 -16.15 28.31
N SER A 82 -11.76 -14.94 28.58
CA SER A 82 -13.20 -14.66 28.62
C SER A 82 -13.88 -14.88 27.27
N CYS A 83 -13.15 -14.70 26.16
CA CYS A 83 -13.65 -14.93 24.80
C CYS A 83 -13.47 -16.37 24.32
N GLY A 84 -12.86 -17.26 25.12
CA GLY A 84 -12.58 -18.64 24.74
C GLY A 84 -11.48 -18.81 23.68
N ILE A 85 -10.61 -17.79 23.51
CA ILE A 85 -9.48 -17.82 22.58
C ILE A 85 -8.27 -18.52 23.22
N SER A 86 -8.12 -18.40 24.53
CA SER A 86 -7.10 -19.06 25.35
C SER A 86 -7.75 -19.75 26.54
N TYR A 87 -7.13 -20.83 27.04
CA TYR A 87 -7.60 -21.51 28.25
C TYR A 87 -6.87 -21.02 29.50
N ASP A 88 -5.63 -20.57 29.35
CA ASP A 88 -4.80 -20.01 30.42
C ASP A 88 -3.83 -18.92 29.90
N GLU A 89 -2.99 -18.42 30.79
CA GLU A 89 -1.97 -17.40 30.49
C GLU A 89 -0.89 -17.93 29.52
N GLU A 90 -0.52 -19.21 29.60
CA GLU A 90 0.47 -19.80 28.70
C GLU A 90 -0.06 -19.87 27.26
N ASP A 91 -1.34 -20.24 27.08
CA ASP A 91 -2.03 -20.24 25.79
C ASP A 91 -2.19 -18.83 25.22
N ALA A 92 -2.49 -17.83 26.07
CA ALA A 92 -2.55 -16.43 25.67
C ALA A 92 -1.18 -15.93 25.16
N ILE A 93 -0.09 -16.30 25.85
CA ILE A 93 1.28 -16.00 25.40
C ILE A 93 1.60 -16.73 24.09
N ALA A 94 1.23 -18.01 23.97
CA ALA A 94 1.43 -18.77 22.74
C ALA A 94 0.64 -18.19 21.55
N PHE A 95 -0.57 -17.71 21.78
CA PHE A 95 -1.38 -16.97 20.80
C PHE A 95 -0.70 -15.67 20.39
N LEU A 96 -0.18 -14.89 21.35
CA LEU A 96 0.54 -13.65 21.06
C LEU A 96 1.84 -13.91 20.29
N ARG A 97 2.64 -14.91 20.66
CA ARG A 97 3.86 -15.31 19.92
C ARG A 97 3.55 -15.64 18.47
N ARG A 98 2.52 -16.45 18.25
CA ARG A 98 2.02 -16.79 16.92
C ARG A 98 1.63 -15.53 16.14
N THR A 99 0.92 -14.59 16.77
CA THR A 99 0.53 -13.31 16.15
C THR A 99 1.74 -12.46 15.78
N LEU A 100 2.72 -12.36 16.67
CA LEU A 100 3.95 -11.61 16.44
C LEU A 100 4.77 -12.18 15.28
N LYS A 101 4.82 -13.50 15.10
CA LYS A 101 5.46 -14.13 13.94
C LYS A 101 4.87 -13.64 12.61
N ASP A 102 3.54 -13.59 12.51
CA ASP A 102 2.86 -13.12 11.30
C ASP A 102 3.09 -11.61 11.11
N TYR A 103 2.98 -10.85 12.20
CA TYR A 103 3.21 -9.41 12.17
C TYR A 103 4.62 -9.06 11.70
N VAL A 104 5.66 -9.69 12.26
CA VAL A 104 7.06 -9.44 11.86
C VAL A 104 7.27 -9.83 10.40
N THR A 105 6.69 -10.95 9.97
CA THR A 105 6.78 -11.40 8.57
C THR A 105 6.17 -10.37 7.62
N GLU A 106 5.04 -9.76 7.98
CA GLU A 106 4.36 -8.76 7.14
C GLU A 106 4.96 -7.37 7.24
N ALA A 107 5.28 -6.90 8.44
CA ALA A 107 5.91 -5.60 8.68
C ALA A 107 7.29 -5.51 8.01
N CYS A 108 7.99 -6.64 7.96
CA CYS A 108 9.29 -6.77 7.31
C CYS A 108 9.21 -7.44 5.94
N ALA A 109 8.03 -7.63 5.37
CA ALA A 109 7.92 -8.17 4.02
C ALA A 109 8.56 -7.19 3.04
N PRO A 110 9.28 -7.68 2.01
CA PRO A 110 9.72 -6.81 0.93
C PRO A 110 8.50 -6.13 0.31
N ARG A 111 8.59 -4.81 0.13
CA ARG A 111 7.55 -4.07 -0.58
C ARG A 111 7.30 -4.75 -1.93
N PRO A 112 6.03 -4.88 -2.36
CA PRO A 112 5.71 -5.55 -3.60
C PRO A 112 6.51 -4.92 -4.76
N VAL A 113 7.08 -5.76 -5.61
CA VAL A 113 7.83 -5.33 -6.80
C VAL A 113 6.91 -4.41 -7.60
N TRP A 114 7.23 -3.12 -7.74
CA TRP A 114 6.31 -2.11 -8.29
C TRP A 114 5.76 -2.40 -9.71
N SER A 115 6.25 -3.42 -10.42
CA SER A 115 5.60 -3.93 -11.63
C SER A 115 4.27 -4.64 -11.37
N SER A 116 4.05 -5.20 -10.16
CA SER A 116 2.79 -5.85 -9.75
C SER A 116 1.74 -4.86 -9.24
N THR A 117 2.10 -3.60 -8.99
CA THR A 117 1.18 -2.52 -8.56
C THR A 117 0.42 -1.88 -9.72
N ARG A 118 0.29 -2.58 -10.86
CA ARG A 118 -0.39 -2.05 -12.04
C ARG A 118 -1.86 -1.80 -11.73
N THR A 119 -2.22 -0.52 -11.68
CA THR A 119 -3.61 -0.06 -11.56
C THR A 119 -4.36 -0.24 -12.88
N LYS A 120 -5.69 -0.32 -12.80
CA LYS A 120 -6.57 -0.27 -14.00
C LYS A 120 -6.67 1.14 -14.57
N GLU A 121 -6.56 2.14 -13.71
CA GLU A 121 -6.73 3.56 -14.05
C GLU A 121 -5.43 4.35 -13.92
N CYS A 122 -5.32 5.42 -14.70
CA CYS A 122 -4.19 6.34 -14.63
C CYS A 122 -4.16 7.06 -13.27
N GLU A 123 -3.03 7.00 -12.55
CA GLU A 123 -2.91 7.55 -11.19
C GLU A 123 -3.00 9.08 -11.12
N ILE A 124 -2.85 9.79 -12.24
CA ILE A 124 -3.05 11.25 -12.30
C ILE A 124 -4.49 11.62 -12.68
N CYS A 125 -5.04 11.02 -13.74
CA CYS A 125 -6.31 11.46 -14.31
C CYS A 125 -7.50 10.53 -14.03
N SER A 126 -7.29 9.41 -13.33
CA SER A 126 -8.30 8.42 -12.95
C SER A 126 -9.10 7.88 -14.14
N ARG A 127 -8.47 7.79 -15.32
CA ARG A 127 -9.10 7.23 -16.52
C ARG A 127 -8.61 5.80 -16.75
N GLU A 128 -9.54 4.92 -17.07
CA GLU A 128 -9.26 3.56 -17.53
C GLU A 128 -8.85 3.58 -19.01
N VAL A 129 -7.55 3.72 -19.25
CA VAL A 129 -6.93 3.79 -20.59
C VAL A 129 -5.61 3.04 -20.58
N PRO A 130 -5.00 2.71 -21.73
CA PRO A 130 -3.71 2.04 -21.77
C PRO A 130 -2.62 2.83 -20.99
N LEU A 131 -2.16 2.23 -19.89
CA LEU A 131 -1.16 2.78 -19.00
C LEU A 131 0.24 2.30 -19.34
N THR A 132 1.21 3.13 -19.00
CA THR A 132 2.63 2.85 -19.12
C THR A 132 3.35 3.12 -17.81
N TYR A 133 4.42 2.38 -17.64
CA TYR A 133 5.33 2.51 -16.52
C TYR A 133 6.11 3.82 -16.60
N HIS A 134 6.03 4.64 -15.55
CA HIS A 134 6.73 5.91 -15.43
C HIS A 134 7.53 5.93 -14.13
N HIS A 135 8.84 6.16 -14.21
CA HIS A 135 9.68 6.30 -13.03
C HIS A 135 9.48 7.67 -12.38
N LEU A 136 9.07 7.68 -11.11
CA LEU A 136 8.88 8.92 -10.34
C LEU A 136 10.22 9.62 -10.08
N ILE A 137 11.27 8.83 -9.81
CA ILE A 137 12.65 9.29 -9.82
C ILE A 137 13.28 8.88 -11.15
N PRO A 138 13.53 9.81 -12.09
CA PRO A 138 14.08 9.46 -13.39
C PRO A 138 15.42 8.72 -13.27
N ARG A 139 15.59 7.63 -14.03
CA ARG A 139 16.82 6.79 -13.98
C ARG A 139 18.10 7.58 -14.23
N GLU A 140 18.02 8.58 -15.10
CA GLU A 140 19.14 9.47 -15.44
C GLU A 140 19.72 10.20 -14.22
N VAL A 141 18.93 10.40 -13.16
CA VAL A 141 19.37 11.11 -11.95
C VAL A 141 19.63 10.18 -10.76
N HIS A 142 19.50 8.86 -10.90
CA HIS A 142 19.72 7.89 -9.80
C HIS A 142 21.12 8.01 -9.18
N THR A 143 22.16 8.07 -10.00
CA THR A 143 23.55 8.25 -9.52
C THR A 143 23.70 9.55 -8.72
N LYS A 144 23.01 10.62 -9.13
CA LYS A 144 23.04 11.92 -8.45
C LYS A 144 22.26 11.88 -7.14
N VAL A 145 21.09 11.24 -7.13
CA VAL A 145 20.24 11.03 -5.94
C VAL A 145 21.02 10.31 -4.84
N LEU A 146 21.70 9.21 -5.17
CA LEU A 146 22.52 8.44 -4.22
C LEU A 146 23.73 9.24 -3.73
N LYS A 147 24.47 9.89 -4.64
CA LYS A 147 25.65 10.70 -4.29
C LYS A 147 25.29 11.88 -3.37
N ARG A 148 24.10 12.45 -3.55
CA ARG A 148 23.58 13.57 -2.74
C ARG A 148 22.74 13.12 -1.54
N LYS A 149 22.53 11.80 -1.36
CA LYS A 149 21.68 11.21 -0.31
C LYS A 149 20.30 11.84 -0.23
N TRP A 150 19.66 12.08 -1.39
CA TRP A 150 18.29 12.61 -1.41
C TRP A 150 17.27 11.53 -1.04
N HIS A 151 17.46 10.31 -1.53
CA HIS A 151 16.59 9.16 -1.28
C HIS A 151 17.43 7.88 -1.11
N SER A 152 16.86 6.89 -0.43
CA SER A 152 17.42 5.54 -0.33
C SER A 152 17.38 4.81 -1.67
N GLU A 153 18.18 3.74 -1.81
CA GLU A 153 18.24 2.93 -3.03
C GLU A 153 16.89 2.25 -3.34
N THR A 154 16.12 1.91 -2.30
CA THR A 154 14.78 1.34 -2.40
C THR A 154 13.81 2.27 -3.13
N MET A 155 13.92 3.58 -2.94
CA MET A 155 13.03 4.58 -3.56
C MET A 155 13.30 4.83 -5.04
N LEU A 156 14.48 4.48 -5.56
CA LEU A 156 14.87 4.79 -6.94
C LEU A 156 13.96 4.13 -7.98
N ASN A 157 13.39 2.98 -7.65
CA ASN A 157 12.53 2.22 -8.54
C ASN A 157 11.03 2.48 -8.29
N SER A 158 10.69 3.50 -7.51
CA SER A 158 9.31 3.97 -7.35
C SER A 158 8.74 4.45 -8.67
N VAL A 159 7.53 4.00 -8.98
CA VAL A 159 6.87 4.20 -10.27
C VAL A 159 5.42 4.58 -10.15
N ALA A 160 4.91 5.11 -11.26
CA ALA A 160 3.51 5.39 -11.48
C ALA A 160 3.04 4.81 -12.82
N TRP A 161 1.78 4.43 -12.87
CA TRP A 161 1.05 3.97 -14.05
C TRP A 161 0.29 5.13 -14.67
N LEU A 162 0.92 5.72 -15.69
CA LEU A 162 0.41 6.91 -16.35
C LEU A 162 -0.05 6.61 -17.77
N CYS A 163 -1.13 7.26 -18.20
CA CYS A 163 -1.58 7.16 -19.58
C CYS A 163 -0.52 7.73 -20.52
N ARG A 164 -0.20 7.02 -21.61
CA ARG A 164 0.75 7.44 -22.67
C ARG A 164 0.09 7.61 -24.05
N TYR A 165 -1.03 6.95 -24.31
CA TYR A 165 -1.62 6.97 -25.65
C TYR A 165 -2.59 8.14 -25.84
N ALA A 166 -2.30 8.97 -26.85
CA ALA A 166 -3.17 10.00 -27.41
C ALA A 166 -4.01 9.47 -28.59
N SER A 167 -4.02 8.17 -28.84
CA SER A 167 -4.68 7.55 -29.98
C SER A 167 -5.10 6.12 -29.63
N ALA A 168 -6.37 5.79 -29.84
CA ALA A 168 -6.90 4.44 -29.63
C ALA A 168 -6.12 3.41 -30.48
N PRO A 169 -5.84 2.20 -29.96
CA PRO A 169 -5.21 1.15 -30.74
C PRO A 169 -6.25 0.57 -31.71
N LYS A 170 -5.93 0.63 -33.02
CA LYS A 170 -6.65 0.00 -34.15
C LYS A 170 -7.96 0.68 -34.58
N CYS A 171 -7.84 1.76 -35.33
CA CYS A 171 -8.76 2.00 -36.43
C CYS A 171 -7.98 1.77 -37.72
N SER A 172 -8.36 0.73 -38.47
CA SER A 172 -7.92 0.54 -39.84
C SER A 172 -8.27 1.79 -40.65
N MET A 173 -7.38 2.17 -41.56
CA MET A 173 -7.46 3.33 -42.45
C MET A 173 -8.62 3.29 -43.47
N ALA A 174 -9.79 2.78 -43.10
CA ALA A 174 -10.90 2.59 -44.05
C ALA A 174 -11.98 3.68 -44.00
N GLU A 175 -12.13 4.45 -42.92
CA GLU A 175 -13.22 5.44 -42.83
C GLU A 175 -12.69 6.81 -42.39
N ARG A 176 -12.75 7.77 -43.31
CA ARG A 176 -12.21 9.15 -43.22
C ARG A 176 -12.97 10.07 -42.25
N HIS A 177 -13.46 9.55 -41.13
CA HIS A 177 -14.06 10.33 -40.05
C HIS A 177 -13.59 9.86 -38.67
N LEU A 178 -12.29 9.59 -38.54
CA LEU A 178 -11.67 9.43 -37.22
C LEU A 178 -11.44 10.80 -36.59
N ILE A 179 -12.22 11.14 -35.58
CA ILE A 179 -11.84 12.21 -34.65
C ILE A 179 -10.68 11.69 -33.82
N LEU A 180 -9.49 12.09 -34.24
CA LEU A 180 -8.24 11.96 -33.50
C LEU A 180 -8.39 12.75 -32.19
N CYS A 181 -8.67 12.06 -31.08
CA CYS A 181 -8.63 12.67 -29.75
C CYS A 181 -7.16 12.92 -29.36
N ILE A 182 -6.52 13.93 -29.95
CA ILE A 182 -5.17 14.38 -29.58
C ILE A 182 -5.24 15.05 -28.19
N HIS A 183 -5.36 14.27 -27.13
CA HIS A 183 -5.05 14.78 -25.80
C HIS A 183 -3.60 14.43 -25.47
N ARG A 184 -2.84 15.40 -24.95
CA ARG A 184 -1.50 15.09 -24.43
C ARG A 184 -1.65 14.08 -23.27
N PRO A 185 -0.83 13.02 -23.22
CA PRO A 185 -0.92 12.03 -22.16
C PRO A 185 -0.32 12.54 -20.84
N CYS A 186 -0.75 11.96 -19.71
CA CYS A 186 -0.22 12.34 -18.39
C CYS A 186 1.27 12.02 -18.25
N HIS A 187 1.75 10.91 -18.83
CA HIS A 187 3.17 10.57 -18.84
C HIS A 187 4.02 11.71 -19.41
N THR A 188 3.65 12.22 -20.59
CA THR A 188 4.36 13.32 -21.21
C THR A 188 4.23 14.59 -20.37
N ALA A 189 3.02 14.90 -19.87
CA ALA A 189 2.78 16.10 -19.08
C ALA A 189 3.70 16.23 -17.86
N VAL A 190 3.97 15.13 -17.15
CA VAL A 190 4.89 15.13 -15.98
C VAL A 190 6.30 15.60 -16.36
N HIS A 191 6.82 15.21 -17.52
CA HIS A 191 8.14 15.68 -17.98
C HIS A 191 8.15 17.14 -18.45
N HIS A 192 7.01 17.82 -18.53
CA HIS A 192 6.93 19.24 -18.89
C HIS A 192 6.70 20.18 -17.71
N VAL A 193 6.28 19.66 -16.54
CA VAL A 193 6.03 20.51 -15.38
C VAL A 193 7.30 20.87 -14.61
N ALA A 194 8.34 20.05 -14.73
CA ALA A 194 9.59 20.25 -14.01
C ALA A 194 10.75 19.51 -14.68
N THR A 195 11.97 19.88 -14.33
CA THR A 195 13.17 19.15 -14.75
C THR A 195 13.27 17.81 -14.01
N ASN A 196 14.00 16.85 -14.58
CA ASN A 196 14.21 15.53 -13.96
C ASN A 196 14.81 15.62 -12.54
N GLU A 197 15.63 16.64 -12.28
CA GLU A 197 16.21 16.89 -10.95
C GLU A 197 15.18 17.39 -9.94
N VAL A 198 14.32 18.33 -10.33
CA VAL A 198 13.24 18.84 -9.48
C VAL A 198 12.22 17.74 -9.21
N LEU A 199 11.87 16.94 -10.23
CA LEU A 199 11.00 15.77 -10.06
C LEU A 199 11.58 14.80 -9.02
N ALA A 200 12.87 14.44 -9.15
CA ALA A 200 13.51 13.53 -8.20
C ALA A 200 13.63 14.10 -6.78
N LYS A 201 13.85 15.41 -6.63
CA LYS A 201 14.09 16.01 -5.30
C LYS A 201 12.80 16.32 -4.55
N GLU A 202 11.80 16.85 -5.26
CA GLU A 202 10.62 17.46 -4.62
C GLU A 202 9.32 16.70 -4.94
N PHE A 203 9.29 15.89 -6.00
CA PHE A 203 8.06 15.25 -6.50
C PHE A 203 8.24 13.76 -6.84
N TYR A 204 8.85 13.04 -5.90
CA TYR A 204 9.27 11.64 -6.06
C TYR A 204 8.20 10.61 -5.64
N THR A 205 7.00 11.05 -5.27
CA THR A 205 5.81 10.21 -5.03
C THR A 205 4.60 10.74 -5.81
N ILE A 206 3.57 9.91 -5.99
CA ILE A 206 2.32 10.32 -6.65
C ILE A 206 1.61 11.43 -5.85
N GLU A 207 1.61 11.33 -4.53
CA GLU A 207 0.99 12.30 -3.63
C GLU A 207 1.64 13.67 -3.78
N LEU A 208 2.99 13.71 -3.82
CA LEU A 208 3.74 14.94 -4.04
C LEU A 208 3.47 15.54 -5.43
N LEU A 209 3.43 14.71 -6.48
CA LEU A 209 3.06 15.17 -7.82
C LEU A 209 1.65 15.76 -7.86
N LEU A 210 0.68 15.10 -7.22
CA LEU A 210 -0.72 15.56 -7.13
C LEU A 210 -0.90 16.80 -6.25
N ALA A 211 0.04 17.08 -5.34
CA ALA A 211 0.04 18.31 -4.55
C ALA A 211 0.38 19.56 -5.39
N ARG A 212 1.03 19.40 -6.56
CA ARG A 212 1.37 20.54 -7.43
C ARG A 212 0.16 21.15 -8.12
N GLU A 213 0.08 22.48 -8.14
CA GLU A 213 -1.03 23.20 -8.77
C GLU A 213 -1.16 22.95 -10.28
N ASP A 214 -0.03 22.87 -11.00
CA ASP A 214 -0.01 22.63 -12.44
C ASP A 214 -0.52 21.23 -12.79
N ILE A 215 -0.11 20.21 -12.03
CA ILE A 215 -0.63 18.85 -12.14
C ILE A 215 -2.10 18.76 -11.73
N GLN A 216 -2.56 19.49 -10.71
CA GLN A 216 -3.98 19.51 -10.37
C GLN A 216 -4.84 20.12 -11.48
N LYS A 217 -4.41 21.25 -12.06
CA LYS A 217 -5.07 21.86 -13.22
C LYS A 217 -5.08 20.88 -14.39
N TRP A 218 -3.94 20.23 -14.65
CA TRP A 218 -3.80 19.20 -15.67
C TRP A 218 -4.76 18.03 -15.46
N ARG A 219 -4.83 17.48 -14.24
CA ARG A 219 -5.71 16.38 -13.84
C ARG A 219 -7.17 16.69 -14.16
N ARG A 220 -7.66 17.87 -13.75
CA ARG A 220 -9.06 18.30 -14.00
C ARG A 220 -9.38 18.37 -15.50
N TYR A 221 -8.43 18.83 -16.31
CA TYR A 221 -8.57 18.84 -17.76
C TYR A 221 -8.52 17.43 -18.35
N ALA A 222 -7.50 16.65 -17.98
CA ALA A 222 -7.22 15.33 -18.51
C ALA A 222 -8.32 14.31 -18.21
N ALA A 223 -8.92 14.37 -17.00
CA ALA A 223 -10.00 13.48 -16.59
C ALA A 223 -11.25 13.60 -17.48
N LYS A 224 -11.49 14.76 -18.07
CA LYS A 224 -12.64 15.03 -18.96
C LYS A 224 -12.41 14.59 -20.41
N GLN A 225 -11.18 14.19 -20.75
CA GLN A 225 -10.83 13.87 -22.13
C GLN A 225 -11.38 12.49 -22.51
N ARG A 226 -12.13 12.47 -23.62
CA ARG A 226 -12.75 11.24 -24.16
C ARG A 226 -11.66 10.32 -24.71
N PHE A 227 -11.85 9.03 -24.50
CA PHE A 227 -11.03 7.96 -25.05
C PHE A 227 -11.94 6.94 -25.73
N GLY A 228 -11.58 6.46 -26.93
CA GLY A 228 -12.27 5.36 -27.61
C GLY A 228 -13.67 5.68 -28.20
N VAL A 229 -14.10 6.94 -28.25
CA VAL A 229 -15.45 7.28 -28.76
C VAL A 229 -15.46 7.52 -30.27
N ARG A 230 -16.28 6.74 -30.99
CA ARG A 230 -16.71 7.07 -32.37
C ARG A 230 -17.87 8.07 -32.30
N ARG A 231 -17.83 9.15 -33.10
CA ARG A 231 -19.04 9.96 -33.33
C ARG A 231 -19.98 9.15 -34.24
N GLY A 232 -21.25 9.07 -33.85
CA GLY A 232 -22.34 8.68 -34.75
C GLY A 232 -22.71 9.80 -35.69
#